data_AF-A0A4V2UTP7-F1
#
_entry.id   AF-A0A4V2UTP7-F1
#
_cell.length_a   1.000
_cell.length_b   1.000
_cell.length_c   1.000
_cell.angle_alpha   90.00
_cell.angle_beta   90.00
_cell.angle_gamma   90.00
#
_symmetry.space_group_name_H-M   'P 1'
#
loop_
_entity.id
_entity.type
_entity.pdbx_description
1 polymer ?
#
loop_
_entity_poly.entity_id
_entity_poly.type
_entity_poly.pdbx_seq_one_letter_code
_entity_poly.pdbx_strand_id
1 'polypeptide(L)'
;MFRKLYREANNDIKVDKSIKEYTIEKMLNTNVNKRRSKNIFKFAILMVAMVVVLYSFFNKSNRMDIYAIAEPTYPTKIKFDDLDEKINRREDIDESFLKNLKDFSIKSSSLVLRETDKDTNSLYSPISLYMALSMASETANGDTQKEILGALNMDNIEMVRSETGKLFRRLYYHNEIGKLSLGNSLWLNKDVEFNSDLLDLLAKEYYASSFSLDFNDKESPKRISK
;
A
#
# COMPACT_ATOMS: atom_id res chain seq x y z
N MET A 1 -18.43 25.86 -70.38
CA MET A 1 -18.64 25.41 -71.78
C MET A 1 -17.81 24.16 -72.14
N PHE A 2 -16.51 24.10 -71.78
CA PHE A 2 -15.62 22.98 -72.14
C PHE A 2 -15.86 21.61 -71.46
N ARG A 3 -16.55 21.55 -70.31
CA ARG A 3 -16.87 20.26 -69.65
C ARG A 3 -17.93 19.44 -70.38
N LYS A 4 -18.77 20.07 -71.21
CA LYS A 4 -19.87 19.39 -71.91
C LYS A 4 -19.34 18.63 -73.14
N LEU A 5 -18.46 19.27 -73.90
CA LEU A 5 -17.76 18.69 -75.06
C LEU A 5 -16.93 17.44 -74.72
N TYR A 6 -16.26 17.43 -73.57
CA TYR A 6 -15.47 16.27 -73.12
C TYR A 6 -16.32 15.05 -72.76
N ARG A 7 -17.54 15.25 -72.25
CA ARG A 7 -18.45 14.16 -71.90
C ARG A 7 -19.06 13.50 -73.13
N GLU A 8 -19.33 14.29 -74.16
CA GLU A 8 -19.89 13.79 -75.42
C GLU A 8 -18.84 12.97 -76.20
N ALA A 9 -17.58 13.41 -76.25
CA ALA A 9 -16.49 12.68 -76.93
C ALA A 9 -16.13 11.33 -76.27
N ASN A 10 -16.33 11.17 -74.97
CA ASN A 10 -16.00 9.93 -74.25
C ASN A 10 -17.05 8.82 -74.43
N ASN A 11 -18.24 9.14 -74.93
CA ASN A 11 -19.30 8.15 -75.14
C ASN A 11 -19.07 7.28 -76.39
N ASP A 12 -18.20 7.72 -77.31
CA ASP A 12 -17.89 7.01 -78.56
C ASP A 12 -16.70 6.04 -78.44
N ILE A 13 -16.04 5.98 -77.28
CA ILE A 13 -14.92 5.07 -77.03
C ILE A 13 -15.48 3.70 -76.61
N LYS A 14 -15.50 2.74 -77.54
CA LYS A 14 -15.74 1.33 -77.23
C LYS A 14 -14.63 0.79 -76.33
N VAL A 15 -14.86 0.80 -75.02
CA VAL A 15 -13.96 0.17 -74.05
C VAL A 15 -14.00 -1.34 -74.23
N ASP A 16 -12.85 -1.95 -74.52
CA ASP A 16 -12.70 -3.39 -74.68
C ASP A 16 -13.18 -4.13 -73.42
N LYS A 17 -14.08 -5.10 -73.64
CA LYS A 17 -14.72 -5.89 -72.58
C LYS A 17 -13.70 -6.73 -71.81
N SER A 18 -12.64 -7.19 -72.47
CA SER A 18 -11.56 -7.98 -71.85
C SER A 18 -10.81 -7.17 -70.78
N ILE A 19 -10.59 -5.88 -71.02
CA ILE A 19 -9.90 -4.98 -70.09
C ILE A 19 -10.78 -4.72 -68.85
N LYS A 20 -12.09 -4.56 -69.04
CA LYS A 20 -13.04 -4.39 -67.92
C LYS A 20 -13.10 -5.65 -67.05
N GLU A 21 -13.18 -6.82 -67.66
CA GLU A 21 -13.23 -8.10 -66.94
C GLU A 21 -11.94 -8.37 -66.16
N TYR A 22 -10.75 -8.19 -66.78
CA TYR A 22 -9.47 -8.31 -66.09
C TYR A 22 -9.33 -7.32 -64.92
N THR A 23 -9.81 -6.08 -65.11
CA THR A 23 -9.77 -5.06 -64.05
C THR A 23 -10.66 -5.45 -62.87
N ILE A 24 -11.88 -5.96 -63.14
CA ILE A 24 -12.80 -6.43 -62.10
C ILE A 24 -12.22 -7.64 -61.37
N GLU A 25 -11.68 -8.62 -62.09
CA GLU A 25 -11.08 -9.83 -61.51
C GLU A 25 -9.87 -9.48 -60.63
N LYS A 26 -9.00 -8.58 -61.10
CA LYS A 26 -7.86 -8.07 -60.32
C LYS A 26 -8.34 -7.33 -59.06
N MET A 27 -9.39 -6.52 -59.14
CA MET A 27 -9.95 -5.83 -57.97
C MET A 27 -10.58 -6.82 -56.96
N LEU A 28 -11.28 -7.85 -57.43
CA LEU A 28 -11.87 -8.89 -56.59
C LEU A 28 -10.78 -9.68 -55.85
N ASN A 29 -9.76 -10.16 -56.58
CA ASN A 29 -8.65 -10.91 -55.97
C ASN A 29 -7.84 -10.06 -54.97
N THR A 30 -7.61 -8.78 -55.28
CA THR A 30 -6.92 -7.86 -54.37
C THR A 30 -7.73 -7.62 -53.09
N ASN A 31 -9.05 -7.47 -53.21
CA ASN A 31 -9.94 -7.30 -52.04
C ASN A 31 -10.03 -8.56 -51.18
N VAL A 32 -10.07 -9.75 -51.79
CA VAL A 32 -10.07 -11.03 -51.06
C VAL A 32 -8.78 -11.19 -50.26
N ASN A 33 -7.61 -10.95 -50.88
CA ASN A 33 -6.31 -11.03 -50.18
C ASN A 33 -6.20 -9.99 -49.06
N LYS A 34 -6.66 -8.76 -49.28
CA LYS A 34 -6.68 -7.70 -48.26
C LYS A 34 -7.63 -8.03 -47.10
N ARG A 35 -8.79 -8.64 -47.36
CA ARG A 35 -9.74 -9.08 -46.34
C ARG A 35 -9.17 -10.26 -45.51
N ARG A 36 -8.51 -11.21 -46.17
CA ARG A 36 -7.87 -12.37 -45.52
C ARG A 36 -6.70 -11.93 -44.62
N SER A 37 -5.84 -11.04 -45.11
CA SER A 37 -4.74 -10.44 -44.33
C SER A 37 -5.25 -9.64 -43.12
N LYS A 38 -6.29 -8.82 -43.28
CA LYS A 38 -6.92 -8.08 -42.16
C LYS A 38 -7.49 -9.02 -41.10
N ASN A 39 -8.10 -10.14 -41.49
CA ASN A 39 -8.63 -11.10 -40.52
C ASN A 39 -7.50 -11.78 -39.74
N ILE A 40 -6.41 -12.19 -40.41
CA ILE A 40 -5.23 -12.78 -39.75
C ILE A 40 -4.61 -11.79 -38.75
N PHE A 41 -4.48 -10.52 -39.13
CA PHE A 41 -3.96 -9.47 -38.24
C PHE A 41 -4.86 -9.24 -37.02
N LYS A 42 -6.20 -9.27 -37.20
CA LYS A 42 -7.15 -9.18 -36.09
C LYS A 42 -7.04 -10.36 -35.12
N PHE A 43 -6.89 -11.58 -35.63
CA PHE A 43 -6.69 -12.77 -34.78
C PHE A 43 -5.35 -12.73 -34.04
N ALA A 44 -4.28 -12.25 -34.67
CA ALA A 44 -2.97 -12.08 -34.02
C ALA A 44 -3.03 -11.05 -32.88
N ILE A 45 -3.71 -9.92 -33.07
CA ILE A 45 -3.91 -8.90 -32.03
C ILE A 45 -4.73 -9.47 -30.85
N LEU A 46 -5.80 -10.21 -31.13
CA LEU A 46 -6.61 -10.88 -30.11
C LEU A 46 -5.81 -11.90 -29.29
N MET A 47 -4.96 -12.70 -29.93
CA MET A 47 -4.09 -13.65 -29.24
C MET A 47 -3.05 -12.95 -28.35
N VAL A 48 -2.41 -11.89 -28.84
CA VAL A 48 -1.46 -11.10 -28.04
C VAL A 48 -2.17 -10.47 -26.84
N ALA A 49 -3.36 -9.89 -27.03
CA ALA A 49 -4.16 -9.35 -25.93
C ALA A 49 -4.53 -10.44 -24.92
N MET A 50 -4.92 -11.63 -25.38
CA MET A 50 -5.24 -12.77 -24.50
C MET A 50 -4.02 -13.26 -23.73
N VAL A 51 -2.84 -13.30 -24.34
CA VAL A 51 -1.58 -13.65 -23.67
C VAL A 51 -1.18 -12.58 -22.66
N VAL A 52 -1.38 -11.29 -22.94
CA VAL A 52 -1.13 -10.20 -21.99
C VAL A 52 -2.14 -10.25 -20.84
N VAL A 53 -3.40 -10.57 -21.10
CA VAL A 53 -4.44 -10.77 -20.08
C VAL A 53 -4.12 -11.99 -19.22
N LEU A 54 -3.74 -13.12 -19.82
CA LEU A 54 -3.30 -14.32 -19.10
C LEU A 54 -2.03 -14.06 -18.29
N TYR A 55 -1.04 -13.37 -18.86
CA TYR A 55 0.19 -13.01 -18.16
C TYR A 55 -0.07 -12.05 -17.01
N SER A 56 -0.97 -11.07 -17.17
CA SER A 56 -1.37 -10.18 -16.08
C SER A 56 -2.21 -10.89 -15.01
N PHE A 57 -3.03 -11.88 -15.38
CA PHE A 57 -3.74 -12.74 -14.42
C PHE A 57 -2.79 -13.67 -13.65
N PHE A 58 -1.82 -14.29 -14.34
CA PHE A 58 -0.78 -15.13 -13.71
C PHE A 58 0.18 -14.31 -12.85
N ASN A 59 0.55 -13.08 -13.25
CA ASN A 59 1.33 -12.18 -12.39
C ASN A 59 0.50 -11.64 -11.21
N LYS A 60 -0.82 -11.50 -11.35
CA LYS A 60 -1.70 -11.16 -10.21
C LYS A 60 -1.78 -12.33 -9.22
N SER A 61 -1.79 -13.57 -9.69
CA SER A 61 -1.74 -14.77 -8.84
C SER A 61 -0.42 -14.97 -8.10
N ASN A 62 0.68 -14.38 -8.56
CA ASN A 62 2.00 -14.43 -7.92
C ASN A 62 2.33 -13.22 -7.02
N ARG A 63 1.38 -12.29 -6.83
CA ARG A 63 1.47 -11.35 -5.72
C ARG A 63 0.92 -12.06 -4.50
N MET A 64 1.83 -12.40 -3.58
CA MET A 64 1.51 -12.83 -2.23
C MET A 64 0.79 -11.66 -1.55
N ASP A 65 -0.51 -11.52 -1.79
CA ASP A 65 -1.32 -10.43 -1.28
C ASP A 65 -1.46 -10.63 0.23
N ILE A 66 -0.62 -9.92 0.98
CA ILE A 66 -0.89 -9.63 2.38
C ILE A 66 -1.97 -8.54 2.34
N TYR A 67 -3.24 -8.93 2.37
CA TYR A 67 -4.31 -7.95 2.53
C TYR A 67 -4.26 -7.44 3.97
N ALA A 68 -4.00 -6.14 4.12
CA ALA A 68 -4.20 -5.50 5.40
C ALA A 68 -5.70 -5.53 5.74
N ILE A 69 -6.02 -6.01 6.94
CA ILE A 69 -7.37 -6.03 7.50
C ILE A 69 -7.77 -4.62 7.92
N ALA A 70 -6.83 -3.86 8.47
CA ALA A 70 -6.98 -2.46 8.84
C ALA A 70 -5.67 -1.71 8.56
N GLU A 71 -5.76 -0.47 8.07
CA GLU A 71 -4.60 0.36 7.75
C GLU A 71 -4.72 1.76 8.39
N PRO A 72 -3.63 2.29 8.95
CA PRO A 72 -3.62 3.63 9.52
C PRO A 72 -3.47 4.70 8.45
N THR A 73 -4.01 5.90 8.72
CA THR A 73 -3.70 7.10 7.93
C THR A 73 -2.58 7.87 8.62
N TYR A 74 -1.35 7.80 8.09
CA TYR A 74 -0.20 8.49 8.67
C TYR A 74 -0.28 10.03 8.52
N PRO A 75 0.35 10.80 9.43
CA PRO A 75 0.46 12.25 9.28
C PRO A 75 1.15 12.62 7.96
N THR A 76 0.67 13.67 7.30
CA THR A 76 1.27 14.12 6.04
C THR A 76 2.63 14.76 6.29
N LYS A 77 3.47 14.78 5.25
CA LYS A 77 4.73 15.50 5.24
C LYS A 77 4.49 16.99 5.50
N ILE A 78 5.40 17.63 6.23
CA ILE A 78 5.40 19.07 6.53
C ILE A 78 6.79 19.58 6.15
N LYS A 79 6.87 20.76 5.54
CA LYS A 79 8.17 21.37 5.23
C LYS A 79 8.89 21.79 6.50
N PHE A 80 10.21 21.88 6.44
CA PHE A 80 11.01 22.30 7.58
C PHE A 80 10.75 23.76 7.99
N ASP A 81 10.45 24.65 7.03
CA ASP A 81 10.23 26.08 7.24
C ASP A 81 8.75 26.47 7.47
N ASP A 82 7.84 25.51 7.36
CA ASP A 82 6.40 25.73 7.58
C ASP A 82 6.04 25.73 9.07
N LEU A 83 6.27 26.87 9.71
CA LEU A 83 6.02 27.06 11.15
C LEU A 83 4.53 27.05 11.49
N ASP A 84 3.68 27.59 10.61
CA ASP A 84 2.23 27.68 10.85
C ASP A 84 1.61 26.28 10.90
N GLU A 85 1.96 25.40 9.96
CA GLU A 85 1.45 24.03 9.95
C GLU A 85 1.96 23.21 11.15
N LYS A 86 3.20 23.46 11.59
CA LYS A 86 3.75 22.85 12.82
C LYS A 86 2.99 23.29 14.07
N ILE A 87 2.60 24.56 14.15
CA ILE A 87 1.80 25.09 15.27
C ILE A 87 0.40 24.50 15.24
N ASN A 88 -0.25 24.47 14.07
CA ASN A 88 -1.61 23.95 13.90
C ASN A 88 -1.73 22.47 14.26
N ARG A 89 -0.68 21.69 14.02
CA ARG A 89 -0.63 20.25 14.36
C ARG A 89 -0.08 19.96 15.75
N ARG A 90 0.32 20.99 16.50
CA ARG A 90 0.89 20.80 17.82
C ARG A 90 -0.21 20.31 18.75
N GLU A 91 -0.01 19.11 19.26
CA GLU A 91 -0.80 18.58 20.35
C GLU A 91 0.04 18.63 21.62
N ASP A 92 -0.53 19.26 22.65
CA ASP A 92 0.06 19.20 23.97
C ASP A 92 -0.15 17.80 24.55
N ILE A 93 0.97 17.22 24.97
CA ILE A 93 1.02 15.91 25.62
C ILE A 93 0.95 16.16 27.12
N ASP A 94 0.13 15.38 27.80
CA ASP A 94 -0.03 15.47 29.24
C ASP A 94 1.31 15.31 29.98
N GLU A 95 1.56 16.19 30.95
CA GLU A 95 2.84 16.22 31.68
C GLU A 95 3.05 14.97 32.54
N SER A 96 1.98 14.42 33.12
CA SER A 96 2.04 13.19 33.90
C SER A 96 2.35 11.99 33.00
N PHE A 97 1.77 11.97 31.79
CA PHE A 97 2.11 10.97 30.79
C PHE A 97 3.60 11.04 30.42
N LEU A 98 4.14 12.23 30.13
CA LEU A 98 5.56 12.40 29.80
C LEU A 98 6.48 11.96 30.94
N LYS A 99 6.10 12.26 32.19
CA LYS A 99 6.84 11.80 33.35
C LYS A 99 6.85 10.28 33.45
N ASN A 100 5.68 9.64 33.31
CA ASN A 100 5.56 8.18 33.38
C ASN A 100 6.29 7.48 32.23
N LEU A 101 6.22 8.03 31.02
CA LEU A 101 6.98 7.56 29.85
C LEU A 101 8.50 7.66 30.09
N LYS A 102 8.98 8.74 30.70
CA LYS A 102 10.39 8.89 31.08
C LYS A 102 10.80 7.83 32.11
N ASP A 103 10.00 7.62 33.15
CA ASP A 103 10.27 6.63 34.19
C ASP A 103 10.28 5.20 33.60
N PHE A 104 9.31 4.86 32.74
CA PHE A 104 9.29 3.64 31.94
C PHE A 104 10.57 3.49 31.11
N SER A 105 10.98 4.56 30.42
CA SER A 105 12.14 4.51 29.53
C SER A 105 13.44 4.23 30.28
N ILE A 106 13.64 4.87 31.44
CA ILE A 106 14.81 4.63 32.30
C ILE A 106 14.79 3.20 32.83
N LYS A 107 13.65 2.75 33.37
CA LYS A 107 13.50 1.42 33.95
C LYS A 107 13.71 0.32 32.91
N SER A 108 13.02 0.40 31.77
CA SER A 108 13.12 -0.59 30.70
C SER A 108 14.51 -0.61 30.07
N SER A 109 15.14 0.55 29.85
CA SER A 109 16.52 0.61 29.35
C SER A 109 17.49 -0.06 30.32
N SER A 110 17.35 0.23 31.62
CA SER A 110 18.18 -0.38 32.66
C SER A 110 18.02 -1.90 32.70
N LEU A 111 16.80 -2.42 32.49
CA LEU A 111 16.54 -3.85 32.45
C LEU A 111 17.10 -4.53 31.19
N VAL A 112 16.85 -3.94 30.01
CA VAL A 112 17.28 -4.50 28.71
C VAL A 112 18.79 -4.44 28.55
N LEU A 113 19.43 -3.36 29.00
CA LEU A 113 20.86 -3.11 28.80
C LEU A 113 21.74 -3.59 29.95
N ARG A 114 21.18 -4.21 31.00
CA ARG A 114 21.97 -4.63 32.17
C ARG A 114 23.03 -5.68 31.84
N GLU A 115 22.66 -6.64 31.00
CA GLU A 115 23.47 -7.82 30.69
C GLU A 115 24.22 -7.68 29.36
N THR A 116 24.32 -6.47 28.81
CA THR A 116 25.02 -6.26 27.54
C THR A 116 26.53 -6.32 27.73
N ASP A 117 27.21 -7.00 26.82
CA ASP A 117 28.67 -7.12 26.82
C ASP A 117 29.32 -5.74 26.64
N LYS A 118 30.31 -5.44 27.50
CA LYS A 118 31.06 -4.18 27.52
C LYS A 118 31.88 -3.97 26.25
N ASP A 119 32.20 -5.04 25.54
CA ASP A 119 32.96 -4.98 24.30
C ASP A 119 32.06 -4.85 23.05
N THR A 120 30.75 -4.65 23.24
CA THR A 120 29.78 -4.53 22.14
C THR A 120 28.91 -3.28 22.25
N ASN A 121 28.56 -2.70 21.10
CA ASN A 121 27.58 -1.61 21.06
C ASN A 121 26.17 -2.18 21.24
N SER A 122 25.39 -1.58 22.13
CA SER A 122 23.99 -1.94 22.36
C SER A 122 23.07 -0.76 22.07
N LEU A 123 21.92 -1.05 21.46
CA LEU A 123 20.90 -0.07 21.11
C LEU A 123 19.53 -0.60 21.52
N TYR A 124 18.74 0.27 22.16
CA TYR A 124 17.39 -0.03 22.58
C TYR A 124 16.49 1.19 22.33
N SER A 125 15.26 0.95 21.88
CA SER A 125 14.24 1.98 21.66
C SER A 125 13.10 1.81 22.65
N PRO A 126 13.09 2.55 23.78
CA PRO A 126 12.01 2.49 24.75
C PRO A 126 10.66 2.86 24.16
N ILE A 127 10.63 3.82 23.23
CA ILE A 127 9.39 4.26 22.57
C ILE A 127 8.75 3.11 21.77
N SER A 128 9.57 2.31 21.07
CA SER A 128 9.04 1.19 20.30
C SER A 128 8.42 0.12 21.21
N LEU A 129 9.08 -0.21 22.32
CA LEU A 129 8.53 -1.15 23.31
C LEU A 129 7.26 -0.58 23.95
N TYR A 130 7.27 0.70 24.31
CA TYR A 130 6.12 1.37 24.90
C TYR A 130 4.90 1.27 23.98
N MET A 131 5.03 1.62 22.70
CA MET A 131 3.93 1.54 21.73
C MET A 131 3.40 0.12 21.57
N ALA A 132 4.27 -0.88 21.51
CA ALA A 132 3.87 -2.29 21.43
C ALA A 132 3.07 -2.74 22.66
N LEU A 133 3.52 -2.38 23.86
CA LEU A 133 2.82 -2.69 25.10
C LEU A 133 1.51 -1.92 25.25
N SER A 134 1.44 -0.65 24.80
CA SER A 134 0.19 0.11 24.77
C SER A 134 -0.85 -0.56 23.88
N MET A 135 -0.47 -1.01 22.67
CA MET A 135 -1.36 -1.81 21.83
C MET A 135 -1.78 -3.12 22.51
N ALA A 136 -0.85 -3.83 23.15
CA ALA A 136 -1.18 -5.05 23.87
C ALA A 136 -2.21 -4.81 24.99
N SER A 137 -2.13 -3.67 25.70
CA SER A 137 -3.09 -3.32 26.74
C SER A 137 -4.52 -3.11 26.22
N GLU A 138 -4.70 -2.66 24.96
CA GLU A 138 -6.01 -2.56 24.31
C GLU A 138 -6.63 -3.93 24.01
N THR A 139 -5.78 -4.94 23.78
CA THR A 139 -6.22 -6.30 23.45
C THR A 139 -6.50 -7.15 24.69
N ALA A 140 -6.18 -6.66 25.88
CA ALA A 140 -6.30 -7.34 27.15
C ALA A 140 -7.43 -6.75 28.01
N ASN A 141 -7.93 -7.53 28.97
CA ASN A 141 -8.91 -7.08 29.96
C ASN A 141 -8.55 -7.62 31.36
N GLY A 142 -9.15 -7.04 32.40
CA GLY A 142 -8.99 -7.50 33.77
C GLY A 142 -7.56 -7.39 34.26
N ASP A 143 -7.05 -8.44 34.91
CA ASP A 143 -5.74 -8.39 35.57
C ASP A 143 -4.59 -8.33 34.56
N THR A 144 -4.71 -8.96 33.39
CA THR A 144 -3.70 -8.86 32.33
C THR A 144 -3.52 -7.42 31.84
N GLN A 145 -4.63 -6.69 31.62
CA GLN A 145 -4.53 -5.28 31.23
C GLN A 145 -3.89 -4.44 32.34
N LYS A 146 -4.27 -4.66 33.60
CA LYS A 146 -3.68 -3.95 34.74
C LYS A 146 -2.18 -4.18 34.87
N GLU A 147 -1.71 -5.41 34.65
CA GLU A 147 -0.28 -5.71 34.69
C GLU A 147 0.50 -5.01 33.57
N ILE A 148 -0.05 -4.98 32.35
CA ILE A 148 0.56 -4.25 31.22
C ILE A 148 0.59 -2.75 31.49
N LEU A 149 -0.53 -2.17 31.97
CA LEU A 149 -0.58 -0.75 32.35
C LEU A 149 0.40 -0.43 33.47
N GLY A 150 0.49 -1.29 34.49
CA GLY A 150 1.47 -1.16 35.57
C GLY A 150 2.92 -1.20 35.04
N ALA A 151 3.20 -2.04 34.05
CA ALA A 151 4.51 -2.05 33.39
C ALA A 151 4.79 -0.74 32.64
N LEU A 152 3.77 -0.14 32.01
CA LEU A 152 3.82 1.18 31.35
C LEU A 152 3.88 2.37 32.33
N ASN A 153 3.80 2.11 33.64
CA ASN A 153 3.67 3.10 34.70
C ASN A 153 2.39 3.96 34.55
N MET A 154 1.29 3.33 34.15
CA MET A 154 -0.01 3.94 33.90
C MET A 154 -1.10 3.18 34.65
N ASP A 155 -2.21 3.83 34.93
CA ASP A 155 -3.39 3.26 35.59
C ASP A 155 -4.67 3.35 34.74
N ASN A 156 -4.61 4.08 33.62
CA ASN A 156 -5.76 4.39 32.79
C ASN A 156 -5.47 4.16 31.30
N ILE A 157 -6.20 3.21 30.69
CA ILE A 157 -6.10 2.89 29.27
C ILE A 157 -6.48 4.08 28.37
N GLU A 158 -7.43 4.92 28.77
CA GLU A 158 -7.85 6.09 27.99
C GLU A 158 -6.72 7.12 27.87
N MET A 159 -5.97 7.33 28.94
CA MET A 159 -4.80 8.20 28.93
C MET A 159 -3.70 7.60 28.04
N VAL A 160 -3.44 6.29 28.17
CA VAL A 160 -2.48 5.59 27.31
C VAL A 160 -2.84 5.74 25.84
N ARG A 161 -4.10 5.52 25.48
CA ARG A 161 -4.60 5.62 24.11
C ARG A 161 -4.43 7.02 23.54
N SER A 162 -4.99 8.03 24.21
CA SER A 162 -4.93 9.43 23.76
C SER A 162 -3.48 9.90 23.60
N GLU A 163 -2.68 9.73 24.66
CA GLU A 163 -1.35 10.33 24.72
C GLU A 163 -0.32 9.57 23.88
N THR A 164 -0.47 8.25 23.70
CA THR A 164 0.39 7.49 22.76
C THR A 164 0.13 7.93 21.32
N GLY A 165 -1.13 8.19 20.94
CA GLY A 165 -1.47 8.70 19.61
C GLY A 165 -0.87 10.10 19.35
N LYS A 166 -0.97 11.00 20.34
CA LYS A 166 -0.32 12.32 20.27
C LYS A 166 1.21 12.21 20.20
N LEU A 167 1.79 11.33 21.00
CA LEU A 167 3.23 11.06 20.98
C LEU A 167 3.69 10.57 19.61
N PHE A 168 2.94 9.64 18.99
CA PHE A 168 3.21 9.17 17.64
C PHE A 168 3.24 10.35 16.66
N ARG A 169 2.19 11.18 16.64
CA ARG A 169 2.09 12.34 15.74
C ARG A 169 3.19 13.37 15.96
N ARG A 170 3.60 13.56 17.21
CA ARG A 170 4.71 14.46 17.57
C ARG A 170 6.07 13.95 17.08
N LEU A 171 6.30 12.64 17.13
CA LEU A 171 7.56 12.03 16.72
C LEU A 171 7.64 11.78 15.22
N TYR A 172 6.51 11.51 14.57
CA TYR A 172 6.47 11.19 13.14
C TYR A 172 6.69 12.46 12.30
N TYR A 173 7.85 12.57 11.65
CA TYR A 173 8.13 13.67 10.74
C TYR A 173 8.93 13.22 9.51
N HIS A 174 8.72 13.94 8.42
CA HIS A 174 9.51 13.81 7.20
C HIS A 174 9.50 15.16 6.48
N ASN A 175 10.68 15.76 6.38
CA ASN A 175 10.91 17.06 5.76
C ASN A 175 12.25 17.05 5.00
N GLU A 176 12.64 18.22 4.49
CA GLU A 176 13.84 18.41 3.67
C GLU A 176 15.15 18.12 4.40
N ILE A 177 15.15 18.14 5.75
CA ILE A 177 16.34 17.98 6.57
C ILE A 177 16.41 16.65 7.33
N GLY A 178 15.33 15.88 7.36
CA GLY A 178 15.30 14.63 8.12
C GLY A 178 13.99 13.87 8.08
N LYS A 179 14.03 12.66 8.66
CA LYS A 179 12.91 11.74 8.75
C LYS A 179 12.99 10.94 10.04
N LEU A 180 11.89 10.90 10.80
CA LEU A 180 11.62 9.90 11.81
C LEU A 180 10.29 9.22 11.48
N SER A 181 10.36 7.94 11.15
CA SER A 181 9.18 7.12 10.89
C SER A 181 9.06 6.03 11.94
N LEU A 182 7.82 5.83 12.35
CA LEU A 182 7.39 4.81 13.30
C LEU A 182 6.40 3.92 12.57
N GLY A 183 6.43 2.62 12.86
CA GLY A 183 5.54 1.65 12.24
C GLY A 183 5.16 0.59 13.26
N ASN A 184 3.87 0.33 13.38
CA ASN A 184 3.30 -0.69 14.23
C ASN A 184 2.55 -1.68 13.34
N SER A 185 2.60 -2.97 13.69
CA SER A 185 1.85 -3.98 12.94
C SER A 185 1.36 -5.12 13.83
N LEU A 186 0.19 -5.65 13.48
CA LEU A 186 -0.34 -6.90 14.00
C LEU A 186 -0.33 -7.94 12.89
N TRP A 187 0.14 -9.14 13.21
CA TRP A 187 0.14 -10.29 12.32
C TRP A 187 -0.76 -11.34 12.93
N LEU A 188 -1.90 -11.56 12.29
CA LEU A 188 -3.05 -12.25 12.87
C LEU A 188 -3.27 -13.56 12.13
N ASN A 189 -3.61 -14.62 12.86
CA ASN A 189 -3.83 -15.93 12.27
C ASN A 189 -5.04 -15.88 11.33
N LYS A 190 -4.84 -16.22 10.06
CA LYS A 190 -5.89 -16.18 9.03
C LYS A 190 -7.13 -17.03 9.36
N ASP A 191 -7.00 -18.03 10.23
CA ASP A 191 -8.06 -18.96 10.59
C ASP A 191 -8.87 -18.51 11.82
N VAL A 192 -8.61 -17.30 12.32
CA VAL A 192 -9.31 -16.71 13.48
C VAL A 192 -10.04 -15.44 13.04
N GLU A 193 -11.29 -15.28 13.47
CA GLU A 193 -12.04 -14.04 13.32
C GLU A 193 -11.66 -13.07 14.44
N PHE A 194 -11.34 -11.82 14.06
CA PHE A 194 -10.94 -10.77 14.99
C PHE A 194 -11.99 -9.67 15.07
N ASN A 195 -12.06 -9.02 16.23
CA ASN A 195 -12.92 -7.86 16.43
C ASN A 195 -12.47 -6.68 15.56
N SER A 196 -13.26 -6.33 14.54
CA SER A 196 -12.96 -5.23 13.62
C SER A 196 -12.82 -3.89 14.32
N ASP A 197 -13.67 -3.60 15.30
CA ASP A 197 -13.68 -2.31 16.00
C ASP A 197 -12.37 -2.10 16.77
N LEU A 198 -11.82 -3.19 17.34
CA LEU A 198 -10.51 -3.17 17.99
C LEU A 198 -9.39 -2.94 16.98
N LEU A 199 -9.43 -3.58 15.80
CA LEU A 199 -8.40 -3.37 14.77
C LEU A 199 -8.44 -1.93 14.21
N ASP A 200 -9.63 -1.36 14.03
CA ASP A 200 -9.83 0.02 13.62
C ASP A 200 -9.34 1.01 14.69
N LEU A 201 -9.59 0.71 15.97
CA LEU A 201 -9.04 1.48 17.10
C LEU A 201 -7.51 1.47 17.07
N LEU A 202 -6.89 0.31 16.86
CA LEU A 202 -5.43 0.18 16.80
C LEU A 202 -4.84 0.90 15.58
N ALA A 203 -5.50 0.82 14.42
CA ALA A 203 -5.10 1.56 13.24
C ALA A 203 -5.18 3.07 13.47
N LYS A 204 -6.24 3.55 14.10
CA LYS A 204 -6.50 4.97 14.30
C LYS A 204 -5.60 5.59 15.38
N GLU A 205 -5.53 4.98 16.56
CA GLU A 205 -4.90 5.59 17.73
C GLU A 205 -3.43 5.19 17.88
N TYR A 206 -3.03 4.03 17.34
CA TYR A 206 -1.66 3.50 17.46
C TYR A 206 -0.94 3.37 16.11
N TYR A 207 -1.55 3.80 15.01
CA TYR A 207 -0.98 3.74 13.66
C TYR A 207 -0.51 2.33 13.27
N ALA A 208 -1.30 1.32 13.66
CA ALA A 208 -0.97 -0.08 13.48
C ALA A 208 -1.68 -0.69 12.28
N SER A 209 -0.92 -1.22 11.32
CA SER A 209 -1.50 -2.04 10.25
C SER A 209 -1.77 -3.45 10.75
N SER A 210 -2.93 -4.00 10.44
CA SER A 210 -3.28 -5.39 10.78
C SER A 210 -3.23 -6.26 9.54
N PHE A 211 -2.59 -7.42 9.61
CA PHE A 211 -2.40 -8.32 8.47
C PHE A 211 -2.90 -9.73 8.80
N SER A 212 -3.61 -10.36 7.86
CA SER A 212 -3.96 -11.78 7.95
C SER A 212 -2.81 -12.64 7.44
N LEU A 213 -2.40 -13.64 8.21
CA LEU A 213 -1.21 -14.46 7.96
C LEU A 213 -1.46 -15.95 8.24
N ASP A 214 -0.99 -16.81 7.34
CA ASP A 214 -0.86 -18.25 7.60
C ASP A 214 0.47 -18.54 8.31
N PHE A 215 0.43 -18.85 9.61
CA PHE A 215 1.67 -19.15 10.33
C PHE A 215 2.33 -20.49 9.95
N ASN A 216 1.64 -21.35 9.19
CA ASN A 216 2.23 -22.58 8.63
C ASN A 216 2.91 -22.36 7.26
N ASP A 217 2.69 -21.21 6.61
CA ASP A 217 3.36 -20.85 5.38
C ASP A 217 4.84 -20.51 5.64
N LYS A 218 5.76 -21.19 4.93
CA LYS A 218 7.20 -20.99 5.06
C LYS A 218 7.66 -19.60 4.63
N GLU A 219 6.84 -18.88 3.85
CA GLU A 219 7.13 -17.52 3.43
C GLU A 219 6.66 -16.46 4.44
N SER A 220 5.84 -16.83 5.43
CA SER A 220 5.30 -15.89 6.44
C SER A 220 6.38 -15.13 7.23
N PRO A 221 7.49 -15.75 7.67
CA PRO A 221 8.58 -15.00 8.30
C PRO A 221 9.16 -13.92 7.38
N LYS A 222 9.29 -14.19 6.07
CA LYS A 222 9.79 -13.20 5.10
C LYS A 222 8.81 -12.05 4.90
N ARG A 223 7.51 -12.31 5.04
CA ARG A 223 6.46 -11.28 4.98
C ARG A 223 6.56 -10.33 6.17
N ILE A 224 6.79 -10.86 7.38
CA ILE A 224 6.96 -10.06 8.60
C ILE A 224 8.22 -9.21 8.56
N SER A 225 9.31 -9.75 8.01
CA SER A 225 10.61 -9.08 7.99
C SER A 225 10.82 -8.05 6.88
N LYS A 226 9.81 -7.82 6.03
CA LYS A 226 9.92 -6.97 4.83
C LYS A 226 9.42 -5.56 5.10
#